data_AF-A0A928ZME6-F1
#
_entry.id   AF-A0A928ZME6-F1
#
_cell.length_a   1.000
_cell.length_b   1.000
_cell.length_c   1.000
_cell.angle_alpha   90.00
_cell.angle_beta   90.00
_cell.angle_gamma   90.00
#
_symmetry.space_group_name_H-M   'P 1'
#
loop_
_entity.id
_entity.type
_entity.pdbx_description
1 polymer ?
#
loop_
_entity_poly.entity_id
_entity_poly.type
_entity_poly.pdbx_seq_one_letter_code
_entity_poly.pdbx_strand_id
1 'polypeptide(L)'
;LWETVAGEITSEKVRNAIAQLKDAADSISMTGGSWTNDRSWVEGYSDVLTPMEELSNQFHQKIAATGEPLEVLRKQLRYRDALLHNLLLQTSCFRYWGQGGWTDYAKEIYRRGLAILKHDF
;
A
#
# COMPACT_ATOMS: atom_id res chain seq x y z
N LEU A 1 20.24 8.30 -9.39
CA LEU A 1 19.87 6.93 -8.95
C LEU A 1 20.14 5.90 -10.05
N TRP A 2 19.43 5.93 -11.17
CA TRP A 2 19.59 4.92 -12.23
C TRP A 2 20.98 4.95 -12.88
N GLU A 3 21.56 6.13 -13.03
CA GLU A 3 22.97 6.29 -13.46
C GLU A 3 23.95 5.65 -12.47
N THR A 4 23.65 5.69 -11.18
CA THR A 4 24.47 5.11 -10.10
C THR A 4 24.37 3.59 -10.03
N VAL A 5 23.18 3.02 -10.31
CA VAL A 5 22.95 1.56 -10.25
C VAL A 5 23.66 0.81 -11.37
N ALA A 6 23.76 1.42 -12.57
CA ALA A 6 24.46 0.96 -13.77
C ALA A 6 24.45 -0.57 -14.05
N GLY A 7 23.87 -0.97 -15.19
CA GLY A 7 23.81 -2.38 -15.59
C GLY A 7 22.69 -3.15 -14.87
N GLU A 8 22.97 -4.38 -14.43
CA GLU A 8 21.95 -5.23 -13.81
C GLU A 8 21.37 -4.61 -12.53
N ILE A 9 20.03 -4.50 -12.49
CA ILE A 9 19.29 -3.89 -11.39
C ILE A 9 18.98 -4.95 -10.34
N THR A 10 19.60 -4.83 -9.17
CA THR A 10 19.32 -5.67 -8.00
C THR A 10 18.90 -4.82 -6.81
N SER A 11 18.11 -5.39 -5.89
CA SER A 11 17.65 -4.68 -4.68
C SER A 11 18.82 -4.17 -3.83
N GLU A 12 19.94 -4.88 -3.82
CA GLU A 12 21.15 -4.48 -3.11
C GLU A 12 21.84 -3.29 -3.77
N LYS A 13 22.03 -3.32 -5.10
CA LYS A 13 22.60 -2.18 -5.84
C LYS A 13 21.73 -0.92 -5.72
N VAL A 14 20.41 -1.08 -5.76
CA VAL A 14 19.47 0.03 -5.56
C VAL A 14 19.61 0.61 -4.15
N ARG A 15 19.68 -0.22 -3.10
CA ARG A 15 19.90 0.24 -1.72
C ARG A 15 21.23 0.97 -1.56
N ASN A 16 22.30 0.43 -2.11
CA ASN A 16 23.63 1.04 -2.04
C ASN A 16 23.67 2.39 -2.78
N ALA A 17 23.05 2.47 -3.96
CA ALA A 17 22.94 3.71 -4.71
C ALA A 17 22.10 4.78 -3.96
N ILE A 18 21.01 4.38 -3.30
CA ILE A 18 20.22 5.28 -2.44
C ILE A 18 21.07 5.82 -1.28
N ALA A 19 21.84 4.96 -0.60
CA ALA A 19 22.72 5.37 0.49
C ALA A 19 23.79 6.36 0.03
N GLN A 20 24.48 6.04 -1.07
CA GLN A 20 25.49 6.93 -1.67
C GLN A 20 24.92 8.30 -2.03
N LEU A 21 23.70 8.33 -2.61
CA LEU A 21 23.08 9.59 -3.01
C LEU A 21 22.59 10.43 -1.83
N LYS A 22 22.25 9.81 -0.69
CA LYS A 22 21.93 10.51 0.56
C LYS A 22 23.16 11.17 1.17
N ASP A 23 24.32 10.52 1.08
CA ASP A 23 25.57 11.01 1.68
C ASP A 23 26.32 12.01 0.78
N ALA A 24 26.11 11.94 -0.55
CA ALA A 24 26.91 12.68 -1.52
C ALA A 24 26.36 14.08 -1.90
N ALA A 25 25.18 14.51 -1.44
CA ALA A 25 24.61 15.79 -1.84
C ALA A 25 23.66 16.42 -0.79
N ASP A 26 24.02 17.61 -0.29
CA ASP A 26 23.14 18.47 0.53
C ASP A 26 21.87 18.92 -0.24
N SER A 27 21.85 18.80 -1.56
CA SER A 27 20.75 19.24 -2.45
C SER A 27 19.79 18.13 -2.87
N ILE A 28 20.06 16.86 -2.52
CA ILE A 28 19.21 15.72 -2.90
C ILE A 28 18.54 15.17 -1.65
N SER A 29 17.28 15.54 -1.46
CA SER A 29 16.43 14.88 -0.46
C SER A 29 15.76 13.65 -1.06
N MET A 30 16.05 12.48 -0.48
CA MET A 30 15.30 11.24 -0.73
C MET A 30 14.22 10.98 0.34
N THR A 31 13.92 11.96 1.20
CA THR A 31 12.74 11.88 2.07
C THR A 31 11.52 12.16 1.20
N GLY A 32 10.67 11.15 1.02
CA GLY A 32 9.48 11.12 0.14
C GLY A 32 8.97 12.46 -0.36
N GLY A 33 9.01 12.66 -1.68
CA GLY A 33 8.35 13.77 -2.34
C GLY A 33 6.84 13.57 -2.33
N SER A 34 6.10 14.61 -1.94
CA SER A 34 4.65 14.65 -2.05
C SER A 34 4.24 15.81 -2.93
N TRP A 35 3.14 15.67 -3.66
CA TRP A 35 2.55 16.77 -4.41
C TRP A 35 2.23 18.01 -3.54
N THR A 36 2.04 17.83 -2.23
CA THR A 36 1.77 18.97 -1.31
C THR A 36 3.04 19.58 -0.71
N ASN A 37 4.20 18.90 -0.77
CA ASN A 37 5.51 19.31 -0.23
C ASN A 37 5.59 19.63 1.29
N ASP A 38 4.48 19.94 1.95
CA ASP A 38 4.41 20.41 3.35
C ASP A 38 3.81 19.38 4.32
N ARG A 39 3.32 18.25 3.80
CA ARG A 39 2.60 17.22 4.56
C ARG A 39 3.23 15.86 4.38
N SER A 40 3.46 15.17 5.49
CA SER A 40 3.82 13.76 5.48
C SER A 40 2.58 12.91 5.20
N TRP A 41 2.69 12.00 4.25
CA TRP A 41 1.64 11.03 3.88
C TRP A 41 1.87 9.66 4.53
N VAL A 42 2.86 9.60 5.42
CA VAL A 42 3.34 8.38 6.09
C VAL A 42 3.37 8.60 7.60
N GLU A 43 4.05 9.65 8.06
CA GLU A 43 4.18 9.97 9.48
C GLU A 43 2.82 10.35 10.06
N GLY A 44 2.49 9.77 11.22
CA GLY A 44 1.22 10.01 11.91
C GLY A 44 -0.01 9.27 11.33
N TYR A 45 0.16 8.40 10.32
CA TYR A 45 -0.92 7.63 9.70
C TYR A 45 -0.72 6.11 9.74
N SER A 46 0.09 5.61 10.66
CA SER A 46 0.28 4.16 10.84
C SER A 46 -1.05 3.43 11.11
N ASP A 47 -2.00 4.10 11.75
CA ASP A 47 -3.34 3.59 12.03
C ASP A 47 -4.24 3.44 10.79
N VAL A 48 -3.78 3.91 9.62
CA VAL A 48 -4.41 3.70 8.31
C VAL A 48 -3.53 2.87 7.39
N LEU A 49 -2.22 3.16 7.36
CA LEU A 49 -1.27 2.51 6.46
C LEU A 49 -1.03 1.04 6.81
N THR A 50 -0.89 0.71 8.11
CA THR A 50 -0.73 -0.68 8.52
C THR A 50 -1.96 -1.53 8.18
N PRO A 51 -3.20 -1.10 8.49
CA PRO A 51 -4.41 -1.81 8.03
C PRO A 51 -4.51 -1.93 6.49
N MET A 52 -4.10 -0.89 5.76
CA MET A 52 -4.10 -0.88 4.30
C MET A 52 -3.17 -1.94 3.70
N GLU A 53 -1.96 -2.05 4.23
CA GLU A 53 -1.00 -3.08 3.84
C GLU A 53 -1.48 -4.48 4.23
N GLU A 54 -1.96 -4.63 5.47
CA GLU A 54 -2.44 -5.90 6.01
C GLU A 54 -3.60 -6.47 5.19
N LEU A 55 -4.60 -5.65 4.86
CA LEU A 55 -5.73 -6.11 4.04
C LEU A 55 -5.28 -6.51 2.64
N SER A 56 -4.36 -5.76 2.03
CA SER A 56 -3.80 -6.10 0.71
C SER A 56 -3.07 -7.44 0.76
N ASN A 57 -2.23 -7.65 1.77
CA ASN A 57 -1.49 -8.90 1.95
C ASN A 57 -2.45 -10.09 2.13
N GLN A 58 -3.41 -9.97 3.05
CA GLN A 58 -4.39 -11.03 3.29
C GLN A 58 -5.27 -11.32 2.07
N PHE A 59 -5.67 -10.29 1.31
CA PHE A 59 -6.43 -10.46 0.07
C PHE A 59 -5.69 -11.33 -0.94
N HIS A 60 -4.41 -11.01 -1.22
CA HIS A 60 -3.60 -11.78 -2.17
C HIS A 60 -3.31 -13.20 -1.65
N GLN A 61 -3.04 -13.36 -0.35
CA GLN A 61 -2.83 -14.67 0.26
C GLN A 61 -4.09 -15.55 0.17
N LYS A 62 -5.27 -15.01 0.49
CA LYS A 62 -6.54 -15.73 0.42
C LYS A 62 -6.88 -16.17 -1.00
N ILE A 63 -6.68 -15.29 -1.98
CA ILE A 63 -6.88 -15.62 -3.41
C ILE A 63 -5.91 -16.71 -3.86
N ALA A 64 -4.63 -16.62 -3.49
CA ALA A 64 -3.65 -17.65 -3.84
C ALA A 64 -4.00 -19.01 -3.21
N ALA A 65 -4.49 -18.99 -1.97
CA ALA A 65 -4.85 -20.19 -1.22
C ALA A 65 -6.07 -20.94 -1.77
N THR A 66 -6.95 -20.31 -2.56
CA THR A 66 -8.09 -21.01 -3.16
C THR A 66 -7.66 -22.03 -4.22
N GLY A 67 -6.50 -21.81 -4.87
CA GLY A 67 -6.06 -22.60 -6.02
C GLY A 67 -6.95 -22.47 -7.26
N GLU A 68 -7.97 -21.60 -7.23
CA GLU A 68 -8.90 -21.40 -8.34
C GLU A 68 -8.29 -20.50 -9.42
N PRO A 69 -8.54 -20.77 -10.72
CA PRO A 69 -8.14 -19.85 -11.78
C PRO A 69 -8.76 -18.46 -11.59
N LEU A 70 -7.96 -17.42 -11.80
CA LEU A 70 -8.40 -16.03 -11.58
C LEU A 70 -9.64 -15.65 -12.41
N GLU A 71 -9.79 -16.21 -13.62
CA GLU A 71 -10.95 -16.00 -14.49
C GLU A 71 -12.27 -16.54 -13.91
N VAL A 72 -12.19 -17.53 -13.01
CA VAL A 72 -13.34 -18.06 -12.26
C VAL A 72 -13.60 -17.17 -11.05
N LEU A 73 -12.56 -16.87 -10.26
CA LEU A 73 -12.68 -16.04 -9.06
C LEU A 73 -13.26 -14.65 -9.36
N ARG A 74 -12.83 -13.98 -10.44
CA ARG A 74 -13.32 -12.65 -10.84
C ARG A 74 -14.83 -12.58 -11.12
N LYS A 75 -15.49 -13.72 -11.33
CA LYS A 75 -16.95 -13.81 -11.53
C LYS A 75 -17.71 -13.98 -10.22
N GLN A 76 -17.05 -14.37 -9.14
CA GLN A 76 -17.64 -14.62 -7.84
C GLN A 76 -17.86 -13.30 -7.08
N LEU A 77 -18.98 -13.22 -6.36
CA LEU A 77 -19.33 -12.03 -5.58
C LEU A 77 -18.31 -11.76 -4.47
N ARG A 78 -17.92 -12.81 -3.70
CA ARG A 78 -16.91 -12.71 -2.64
C ARG A 78 -15.58 -12.07 -3.09
N TYR A 79 -15.13 -12.37 -4.31
CA TYR A 79 -13.92 -11.80 -4.87
C TYR A 79 -14.08 -10.31 -5.16
N ARG A 80 -15.20 -9.94 -5.78
CA ARG A 80 -15.49 -8.55 -6.14
C ARG A 80 -15.67 -7.69 -4.89
N ASP A 81 -16.35 -8.22 -3.87
CA ASP A 81 -16.57 -7.53 -2.61
C ASP A 81 -15.25 -7.35 -1.86
N ALA A 82 -14.41 -8.39 -1.76
CA ALA A 82 -13.09 -8.28 -1.13
C ALA A 82 -12.18 -7.29 -1.90
N LEU A 83 -12.19 -7.36 -3.25
CA LEU A 83 -11.39 -6.48 -4.10
C LEU A 83 -11.85 -5.02 -3.95
N LEU A 84 -13.16 -4.77 -3.90
CA LEU A 84 -13.71 -3.44 -3.72
C LEU A 84 -13.21 -2.82 -2.41
N HIS A 85 -13.27 -3.55 -1.31
CA HIS A 85 -12.80 -3.05 -0.01
C HIS A 85 -11.28 -2.83 0.00
N ASN A 86 -10.51 -3.73 -0.62
CA ASN A 86 -9.07 -3.54 -0.76
C ASN A 86 -8.77 -2.24 -1.54
N LEU A 87 -9.39 -2.05 -2.72
CA LEU A 87 -9.15 -0.87 -3.56
C LEU A 87 -9.63 0.44 -2.91
N LEU A 88 -10.79 0.43 -2.26
CA LEU A 88 -11.29 1.59 -1.53
C LEU A 88 -10.34 1.98 -0.39
N LEU A 89 -9.76 1.00 0.31
CA LEU A 89 -8.83 1.28 1.40
C LEU A 89 -7.52 1.93 0.91
N GLN A 90 -7.07 1.64 -0.30
CA GLN A 90 -5.82 2.20 -0.87
C GLN A 90 -5.89 3.69 -1.22
N THR A 91 -7.07 4.33 -1.13
CA THR A 91 -7.19 5.75 -1.49
C THR A 91 -6.32 6.64 -0.60
N SER A 92 -5.72 7.66 -1.21
CA SER A 92 -4.90 8.65 -0.50
C SER A 92 -5.75 9.66 0.29
N CYS A 93 -7.06 9.76 0.00
CA CYS A 93 -7.99 10.70 0.65
C CYS A 93 -7.99 10.61 2.18
N PHE A 94 -7.80 9.40 2.74
CA PHE A 94 -7.78 9.19 4.19
C PHE A 94 -6.64 9.92 4.90
N ARG A 95 -5.56 10.21 4.18
CA ARG A 95 -4.37 10.89 4.69
C ARG A 95 -4.30 12.34 4.22
N TYR A 96 -4.98 12.67 3.12
CA TYR A 96 -5.04 14.03 2.59
C TYR A 96 -5.82 14.98 3.50
N TRP A 97 -6.96 14.52 4.03
CA TRP A 97 -7.89 15.36 4.79
C TRP A 97 -7.61 15.41 6.30
N GLY A 98 -6.55 14.76 6.77
CA GLY A 98 -6.22 14.71 8.19
C GLY A 98 -6.87 13.54 8.94
N GLN A 99 -6.53 13.45 10.22
CA GLN A 99 -7.12 12.52 11.19
C GLN A 99 -8.61 12.82 11.45
N GLY A 100 -9.36 11.82 11.92
CA GLY A 100 -10.78 11.94 12.28
C GLY A 100 -11.70 11.15 11.35
N GLY A 101 -12.79 11.75 10.88
CA GLY A 101 -13.85 11.03 10.14
C GLY A 101 -13.34 10.26 8.91
N TRP A 102 -12.36 10.79 8.19
CA TRP A 102 -11.73 10.08 7.08
C TRP A 102 -10.96 8.84 7.51
N THR A 103 -10.18 8.93 8.59
CA THR A 103 -9.47 7.76 9.16
C THR A 103 -10.42 6.75 9.77
N ASP A 104 -11.57 7.18 10.28
CA ASP A 104 -12.63 6.28 10.78
C ASP A 104 -13.29 5.51 9.64
N TYR A 105 -13.53 6.15 8.49
CA TYR A 105 -13.98 5.45 7.28
C TYR A 105 -12.96 4.43 6.81
N ALA A 106 -11.66 4.75 6.85
CA ALA A 106 -10.60 3.79 6.51
C ALA A 106 -10.66 2.56 7.44
N LYS A 107 -10.80 2.78 8.75
CA LYS A 107 -10.93 1.70 9.75
C LYS A 107 -12.15 0.83 9.51
N GLU A 108 -13.29 1.43 9.14
CA GLU A 108 -14.51 0.68 8.84
C GLU A 108 -14.41 -0.12 7.53
N ILE A 109 -13.82 0.46 6.48
CA ILE A 109 -13.55 -0.26 5.22
C ILE A 109 -12.62 -1.44 5.46
N TYR A 110 -11.55 -1.23 6.23
CA TYR A 110 -10.64 -2.29 6.66
C TYR A 110 -11.37 -3.41 7.39
N ARG A 111 -12.16 -3.06 8.41
CA ARG A 111 -12.92 -4.03 9.21
C ARG A 111 -13.86 -4.88 8.34
N ARG A 112 -14.55 -4.27 7.39
CA ARG A 112 -15.44 -4.98 6.45
C ARG A 112 -14.68 -5.88 5.49
N GLY A 113 -13.56 -5.38 4.94
CA GLY A 113 -12.68 -6.15 4.07
C GLY A 113 -12.18 -7.43 4.76
N LEU A 114 -11.71 -7.32 6.01
CA LEU A 114 -11.30 -8.47 6.80
C LEU A 114 -12.45 -9.44 7.08
N ALA A 115 -13.65 -8.94 7.36
CA ALA A 115 -14.81 -9.81 7.59
C ALA A 115 -15.12 -10.66 6.35
N ILE A 116 -15.08 -10.07 5.15
CA ILE A 116 -15.28 -10.80 3.89
C ILE A 116 -14.19 -11.86 3.71
N LEU A 117 -12.91 -11.50 3.89
CA LEU A 117 -11.80 -12.45 3.76
C LEU A 117 -11.86 -13.59 4.79
N LYS A 118 -12.44 -13.35 5.96
CA LYS A 118 -12.58 -14.35 7.03
C LYS A 118 -13.75 -15.29 6.82
N HIS A 119 -14.87 -14.78 6.32
CA HIS A 119 -16.14 -15.52 6.28
C HIS A 119 -16.47 -16.12 4.91
N ASP A 120 -15.93 -15.55 3.83
CA ASP A 120 -16.32 -15.93 2.46
C ASP A 120 -15.21 -16.69 1.70
N PHE A 121 -14.01 -16.78 2.27
CA PHE A 121 -12.82 -17.46 1.71
C PHE A 121 -12.23 -18.49 2.68
#